data_AF-A0A1M5F3X5-F1
#
_entry.id   AF-A0A1M5F3X5-F1
#
_cell.length_a   1.000
_cell.length_b   1.000
_cell.length_c   1.000
_cell.angle_alpha   90.00
_cell.angle_beta   90.00
_cell.angle_gamma   90.00
#
_symmetry.space_group_name_H-M   'P 1'
#
loop_
_entity.id
_entity.type
_entity.pdbx_description
1 polymer ?
#
loop_
_entity_poly.entity_id
_entity_poly.type
_entity_poly.pdbx_seq_one_letter_code
_entity_poly.pdbx_strand_id
1 'polypeptide(L)' 'MKKNANEKVMMLQYRIKRYQAMGNGAMCQALNGKLQKLLNQQPTM' A
#
# COMPACT_ATOMS: atom_id res chain seq x y z
N MET A 1 7.92 -9.25 -16.19
CA MET A 1 7.09 -9.77 -15.07
C MET A 1 6.80 -8.67 -14.03
N LYS A 2 5.97 -7.67 -14.35
CA LYS A 2 5.63 -6.53 -13.45
C LYS A 2 4.30 -6.70 -12.68
N LYS A 3 3.52 -7.74 -12.96
CA LYS A 3 2.16 -7.96 -12.41
C LYS A 3 2.15 -8.03 -10.87
N ASN A 4 3.11 -8.75 -10.28
CA ASN A 4 3.18 -8.96 -8.83
C ASN A 4 3.36 -7.69 -7.97
N ALA A 5 4.06 -6.67 -8.48
CA ALA A 5 4.28 -5.43 -7.72
C ALA A 5 3.03 -4.53 -7.73
N ASN A 6 2.38 -4.39 -8.89
CA ASN A 6 1.14 -3.64 -9.02
C ASN A 6 -0.01 -4.27 -8.23
N GLU A 7 -0.13 -5.59 -8.23
CA GLU A 7 -1.13 -6.31 -7.43
C GLU A 7 -0.94 -6.08 -5.92
N LYS A 8 0.31 -6.11 -5.45
CA LYS A 8 0.63 -5.79 -4.04
C LYS A 8 0.30 -4.33 -3.69
N VAL A 9 0.58 -3.39 -4.58
CA VAL A 9 0.23 -1.97 -4.40
C VAL A 9 -1.29 -1.78 -4.32
N MET A 10 -2.06 -2.40 -5.24
CA MET A 10 -3.52 -2.35 -5.22
C MET A 10 -4.10 -2.95 -3.93
N MET A 11 -3.60 -4.11 -3.51
CA MET A 11 -4.05 -4.77 -2.28
C MET A 11 -3.75 -3.95 -1.02
N LEU A 12 -2.61 -3.25 -0.99
CA LEU A 12 -2.27 -2.35 0.13
C LEU A 12 -3.19 -1.12 0.16
N GLN A 13 -3.44 -0.48 -0.98
CA GLN A 13 -4.37 0.65 -1.07
C GLN A 13 -5.79 0.26 -0.63
N TYR A 14 -6.28 -0.92 -1.04
CA TYR A 14 -7.57 -1.44 -0.61
C TYR A 14 -7.65 -1.57 0.92
N ARG A 15 -6.63 -2.18 1.54
CA ARG A 15 -6.57 -2.35 3.01
C ARG A 15 -6.54 -1.00 3.72
N ILE A 16 -5.74 -0.05 3.24
CA ILE A 16 -5.68 1.32 3.81
C ILE A 16 -7.06 1.97 3.79
N LYS A 17 -7.74 1.98 2.63
CA LYS A 17 -9.09 2.56 2.51
C LYS A 17 -10.09 1.91 3.48
N ARG A 18 -10.02 0.59 3.66
CA ARG A 18 -10.88 -0.15 4.61
C ARG A 18 -10.60 0.26 6.06
N TYR A 19 -9.33 0.29 6.48
CA TYR A 19 -8.99 0.69 7.85
C TYR A 19 -9.25 2.17 8.11
N GLN A 20 -9.16 3.01 7.08
CA GLN A 20 -9.51 4.43 7.17
C GLN A 20 -11.01 4.61 7.42
N ALA A 21 -11.87 3.87 6.70
CA ALA A 21 -13.31 3.90 6.93
C ALA A 21 -13.71 3.38 8.32
N MET A 22 -12.89 2.48 8.90
CA MET A 22 -13.08 1.97 10.27
C MET A 22 -12.47 2.87 11.36
N GLY A 23 -11.86 4.01 10.99
CA GLY A 23 -11.21 4.92 11.95
C GLY A 23 -9.89 4.40 12.55
N ASN A 24 -9.31 3.34 11.98
CA ASN A 24 -8.07 2.74 12.49
C ASN A 24 -6.83 3.42 11.86
N GLY A 25 -6.51 4.61 12.37
CA GLY A 25 -5.38 5.42 11.88
C GLY A 25 -4.01 4.76 12.03
N ALA A 26 -3.78 4.03 13.13
CA ALA A 26 -2.52 3.33 13.37
C ALA A 26 -2.23 2.26 12.31
N MET A 27 -3.25 1.47 11.95
CA MET A 27 -3.12 0.47 10.89
C MET A 27 -2.94 1.09 9.51
N CYS A 28 -3.62 2.21 9.23
CA CYS A 28 -3.41 2.99 8.00
C CYS A 28 -1.98 3.48 7.87
N GLN A 29 -1.38 4.02 8.95
CA GLN A 29 0.01 4.47 8.96
C GLN A 29 0.98 3.32 8.69
N ALA A 30 0.80 2.18 9.37
CA ALA A 30 1.64 1.00 9.16
C ALA A 30 1.58 0.47 7.71
N LEU A 31 0.38 0.45 7.12
CA LEU A 31 0.18 0.02 5.74
C LEU A 31 0.70 1.04 4.72
N ASN A 32 0.56 2.34 4.98
CA ASN A 32 1.14 3.40 4.16
C ASN A 32 2.68 3.34 4.14
N GLY A 33 3.32 3.01 5.26
CA GLY A 33 4.78 2.79 5.28
C GLY A 33 5.22 1.63 4.37
N LYS A 34 4.47 0.53 4.37
CA LYS A 34 4.72 -0.61 3.46
C LYS A 34 4.50 -0.24 1.99
N LEU A 35 3.46 0.54 1.71
CA LEU A 35 3.15 1.03 0.36
C LEU A 35 4.27 1.93 -0.18
N GLN A 36 4.72 2.92 0.60
CA GLN A 36 5.82 3.82 0.22
C GLN A 36 7.11 3.05 -0.05
N LYS A 37 7.45 2.06 0.80
CA LYS A 37 8.65 1.24 0.60
C LYS A 37 8.60 0.45 -0.72
N LEU A 38 7.42 -0.02 -1.13
CA LEU A 38 7.25 -0.73 -2.40
C LEU A 38 7.29 0.21 -3.61
N LEU A 39 6.72 1.42 -3.48
CA LEU A 39 6.79 2.43 -4.54
C LEU A 39 8.22 2.91 -4.76
N ASN A 40 8.99 3.15 -3.69
CA ASN A 40 10.39 3.57 -3.78
C ASN A 40 11.33 2.46 -4.31
N GLN A 41 10.92 1.19 -4.20
CA GLN A 41 11.65 0.05 -4.76
C GLN A 41 11.29 -0.23 -6.23
N GLN A 42 10.18 0.35 -6.72
CA GLN A 42 9.89 0.30 -8.15
C GLN A 42 10.80 1.33 -8.82
N PRO A 43 11.62 0.94 -9.80
CA PRO A 43 12.31 1.93 -10.61
C PRO A 43 11.24 2.80 -11.26
N THR A 44 11.20 4.07 -10.87
CA THR A 44 10.52 5.12 -11.63
C THR A 44 11.05 5.01 -13.05
N MET A 45 10.18 4.57 -13.96
CA MET A 45 10.49 4.57 -15.39
C MET A 45 10.88 5.97 -15.84
#